data_AF-A0A2N1M2L1-F1
#
_entry.id   AF-A0A2N1M2L1-F1
#
_cell.length_a   1.000
_cell.length_b   1.000
_cell.length_c   1.000
_cell.angle_alpha   90.00
_cell.angle_beta   90.00
_cell.angle_gamma   90.00
#
_symmetry.space_group_name_H-M   'P 1'
#
loop_
_entity.id
_entity.type
_entity.pdbx_description
1 polymer ?
#
loop_
_entity_poly.entity_id
_entity_poly.type
_entity_poly.pdbx_seq_one_letter_code
_entity_poly.pdbx_strand_id
1 'polypeptide(L)'
;MKVSNLLSASAWREGILTSTISKRTETKSFPDAYVFPPIKGLENRRLVTGLDFASLYLNLIMTYNLSPDKIILSQKHAESLRDSSKTLHEINFKFNGNDILAWSIRHNNIPENKGLYAIVLEYLSVKRVEIKKCLAPMKEKKEDMELVIEKLRDEVNAFLRKDNRAPYLKMAYEEVLFPVVFTGKKKYYGKRIMDESLKVNNIRTLYQIIEDVLRESVNDISQTDLSDLIKTAMWRPDKDNKSVQHFMSRMRDRHTHEEADAKRLIKKGLTPEPYLYEIPEPGERFEFVVVENDLS
;
A
#
# COMPACT_ATOMS: atom_id res chain seq x y z
N MET A 1 -19.97 2.65 -8.54
CA MET A 1 -20.57 3.96 -8.22
C MET A 1 -19.66 5.15 -8.55
N LYS A 2 -18.45 5.28 -7.99
CA LYS A 2 -17.67 6.54 -8.08
C LYS A 2 -17.25 6.98 -9.48
N VAL A 3 -16.68 6.07 -10.27
CA VAL A 3 -16.25 6.38 -11.66
C VAL A 3 -17.46 6.69 -12.55
N SER A 4 -18.55 5.92 -12.43
CA SER A 4 -19.78 6.17 -13.18
C SER A 4 -20.34 7.56 -12.87
N ASN A 5 -20.41 7.94 -11.59
CA ASN A 5 -20.94 9.26 -11.21
C ASN A 5 -20.07 10.40 -11.75
N LEU A 6 -18.74 10.26 -11.65
CA LEU A 6 -17.79 11.23 -12.19
C LEU A 6 -17.92 11.35 -13.72
N LEU A 7 -17.97 10.22 -14.41
CA LEU A 7 -18.15 10.18 -15.87
C LEU A 7 -19.51 10.76 -16.28
N SER A 8 -20.60 10.43 -15.59
CA SER A 8 -21.92 10.98 -15.87
C SER A 8 -21.98 12.49 -15.64
N ALA A 9 -21.37 12.99 -14.56
CA ALA A 9 -21.31 14.42 -14.28
C ALA A 9 -20.47 15.18 -15.31
N SER A 10 -19.33 14.63 -15.71
CA SER A 10 -18.49 15.21 -16.78
C SER A 10 -19.17 15.12 -18.14
N ALA A 11 -19.79 13.99 -18.49
CA ALA A 11 -20.52 13.82 -19.74
C ALA A 11 -21.66 14.84 -19.85
N TRP A 12 -22.42 15.06 -18.77
CA TRP A 12 -23.46 16.09 -18.73
C TRP A 12 -22.91 17.50 -19.02
N ARG A 13 -21.75 17.84 -18.44
CA ARG A 13 -21.10 19.14 -18.67
C ARG A 13 -20.63 19.32 -20.12
N GLU A 14 -20.16 18.25 -20.73
CA GLU A 14 -19.73 18.22 -22.15
C GLU A 14 -20.91 18.01 -23.12
N GLY A 15 -22.16 17.98 -22.65
CA GLY A 15 -23.34 17.77 -23.49
C GLY A 15 -23.45 16.36 -24.09
N ILE A 16 -22.79 15.36 -23.49
CA ILE A 16 -22.76 13.97 -23.93
C ILE A 16 -23.85 13.16 -23.20
N LEU A 17 -24.72 12.49 -23.96
CA LEU A 17 -25.70 11.55 -23.44
C LEU A 17 -25.10 10.15 -23.28
N THR A 18 -25.28 9.54 -22.11
CA THR A 18 -24.79 8.18 -21.84
C THR A 18 -25.92 7.15 -21.92
N SER A 19 -25.72 6.07 -22.67
CA SER A 19 -26.66 4.95 -22.72
C SER A 19 -26.47 4.00 -21.53
N THR A 20 -27.57 3.49 -20.98
CA THR A 20 -27.58 2.43 -19.96
C THR A 20 -27.55 1.01 -20.58
N ILE A 21 -27.59 0.91 -21.90
CA ILE A 21 -27.65 -0.37 -22.61
C ILE A 21 -26.25 -1.00 -22.66
N SER A 22 -26.04 -2.09 -21.93
CA SER A 22 -24.82 -2.89 -22.04
C SER A 22 -24.99 -3.96 -23.13
N LYS A 23 -24.33 -3.80 -24.28
CA LYS A 23 -24.08 -4.92 -25.21
C LYS A 23 -22.86 -5.71 -24.72
N ARG A 24 -22.98 -6.44 -23.62
CA ARG A 24 -21.91 -7.37 -23.20
C ARG A 24 -22.04 -8.65 -24.03
N THR A 25 -21.20 -8.78 -25.06
CA THR A 25 -21.10 -10.01 -25.87
C THR A 25 -19.94 -10.89 -25.46
N GLU A 26 -18.97 -10.38 -24.68
CA GLU A 26 -17.74 -11.11 -24.35
C GLU A 26 -17.59 -11.31 -22.84
N THR A 27 -17.42 -12.57 -22.45
CA THR A 27 -17.19 -13.03 -21.06
C THR A 27 -15.73 -13.41 -20.78
N LYS A 28 -14.86 -13.37 -21.81
CA LYS A 28 -13.47 -13.79 -21.69
C LYS A 28 -12.61 -12.68 -21.07
N SER A 29 -11.63 -13.08 -20.27
CA SER A 29 -10.61 -12.19 -19.71
C SER A 29 -9.68 -11.70 -20.83
N PHE A 30 -9.21 -10.47 -20.70
CA PHE A 30 -8.22 -9.87 -21.59
C PHE A 30 -6.81 -10.20 -21.09
N PRO A 31 -5.79 -10.26 -21.97
CA PRO A 31 -4.40 -10.34 -21.56
C PRO A 31 -4.01 -9.12 -20.71
N ASP A 32 -3.28 -9.35 -19.63
CA ASP A 32 -2.81 -8.30 -18.71
C ASP A 32 -1.38 -7.83 -19.10
N ALA A 33 -0.70 -7.15 -18.18
CA ALA A 33 0.67 -6.69 -18.34
C ALA A 33 1.64 -7.82 -18.73
N TYR A 34 2.56 -7.50 -19.63
CA TYR A 34 3.67 -8.38 -19.99
C TYR A 34 4.82 -8.21 -18.98
N VAL A 35 5.30 -9.32 -18.43
CA VAL A 35 6.46 -9.34 -17.54
C VAL A 35 7.64 -9.91 -18.32
N PHE A 36 8.69 -9.10 -18.49
CA PHE A 36 9.93 -9.57 -19.08
C PHE A 36 10.56 -10.65 -18.18
N PRO A 37 11.00 -11.79 -18.74
CA PRO A 37 11.65 -12.82 -17.96
C PRO A 37 12.95 -12.26 -17.35
N PRO A 38 13.13 -12.34 -16.03
CA PRO A 38 14.31 -11.78 -15.39
C PRO A 38 15.55 -12.62 -15.72
N ILE A 39 16.67 -11.96 -16.00
CA ILE A 39 17.98 -12.61 -16.02
C ILE A 39 18.37 -12.85 -14.56
N LYS A 40 18.33 -14.12 -14.14
CA LYS A 40 18.64 -14.51 -12.76
C LYS A 40 20.15 -14.52 -12.54
N GLY A 41 20.62 -13.82 -11.53
CA GLY A 41 22.03 -13.76 -11.16
C GLY A 41 22.30 -12.65 -10.15
N LEU A 42 23.45 -12.73 -9.49
CA LEU A 42 23.92 -11.69 -8.59
C LEU A 42 24.80 -10.71 -9.38
N GLU A 43 24.28 -9.51 -9.65
CA GLU A 43 25.00 -8.50 -10.43
C GLU A 43 25.86 -7.61 -9.50
N ASN A 44 27.05 -8.09 -9.14
CA ASN A 44 27.97 -7.38 -8.24
C ASN A 44 28.95 -6.43 -8.94
N ARG A 45 28.96 -6.42 -10.29
CA ARG A 45 29.95 -5.67 -11.07
C ARG A 45 29.47 -4.29 -11.49
N ARG A 46 28.17 -4.05 -11.52
CA ARG A 46 27.56 -2.82 -12.04
C ARG A 46 26.33 -2.44 -11.23
N LEU A 47 26.14 -1.13 -11.04
CA LEU A 47 24.92 -0.60 -10.43
C LEU A 47 23.73 -0.84 -11.37
N VAL A 48 22.65 -1.40 -10.83
CA VAL A 48 21.39 -1.58 -11.53
C VAL A 48 20.49 -0.38 -11.22
N THR A 49 20.04 0.33 -12.25
CA THR A 49 19.11 1.46 -12.11
C THR A 49 17.74 1.07 -12.63
N GLY A 50 16.69 1.40 -11.88
CA GLY A 50 15.30 1.22 -12.30
C GLY A 50 14.76 2.49 -12.98
N LEU A 51 14.21 2.34 -14.18
CA LEU A 51 13.40 3.38 -14.84
C LEU A 51 11.94 2.95 -14.79
N ASP A 52 11.06 3.89 -14.45
CA ASP A 52 9.62 3.64 -14.37
C ASP A 52 8.83 4.70 -15.16
N PHE A 53 7.73 4.27 -15.78
CA PHE A 53 6.80 5.17 -16.43
C PHE A 53 5.74 5.63 -15.44
N ALA A 54 5.74 6.93 -15.12
CA ALA A 54 4.72 7.50 -14.25
C ALA A 54 3.32 7.31 -14.89
N SER A 55 2.46 6.51 -14.25
CA SER A 55 1.05 6.35 -14.64
C SER A 55 0.85 5.93 -16.10
N LEU A 56 1.64 4.95 -16.57
CA LEU A 56 1.69 4.47 -17.96
C LEU A 56 0.32 4.40 -18.68
N TYR A 57 -0.63 3.61 -18.17
CA TYR A 57 -1.93 3.41 -18.83
C TYR A 57 -2.75 4.71 -18.97
N LEU A 58 -2.74 5.56 -17.95
CA LEU A 58 -3.50 6.82 -17.98
C LEU A 58 -2.90 7.77 -19.02
N ASN A 59 -1.57 7.82 -19.10
CA ASN A 59 -0.88 8.62 -20.10
C ASN A 59 -1.13 8.10 -21.52
N LEU A 60 -1.21 6.79 -21.73
CA LEU A 60 -1.58 6.22 -23.03
C LEU A 60 -3.01 6.62 -23.43
N ILE A 61 -3.97 6.50 -22.49
CA ILE A 61 -5.36 6.90 -22.73
C ILE A 61 -5.46 8.38 -23.09
N MET A 62 -4.77 9.25 -22.34
CA MET A 62 -4.76 10.69 -22.59
C MET A 62 -4.08 11.03 -23.92
N THR A 63 -2.86 10.54 -24.14
CA THR A 63 -2.04 10.88 -25.33
C THR A 63 -2.69 10.46 -26.64
N TYR A 64 -3.26 9.26 -26.68
CA TYR A 64 -3.91 8.72 -27.87
C TYR A 64 -5.42 8.99 -27.90
N ASN A 65 -5.93 9.79 -26.96
CA ASN A 65 -7.34 10.13 -26.86
C ASN A 65 -8.29 8.92 -26.88
N LEU A 66 -7.93 7.88 -26.13
CA LEU A 66 -8.66 6.60 -26.11
C LEU A 66 -9.95 6.74 -25.31
N SER A 67 -10.95 7.37 -25.92
CA SER A 67 -12.25 7.64 -25.32
C SER A 67 -13.36 7.17 -26.26
N PRO A 68 -14.45 6.56 -25.76
CA PRO A 68 -15.53 6.03 -26.60
C PRO A 68 -16.13 7.06 -27.57
N ASP A 69 -16.19 8.34 -27.18
CA ASP A 69 -16.70 9.45 -27.99
C ASP A 69 -15.74 9.92 -29.09
N LYS A 70 -14.47 9.46 -29.09
CA LYS A 70 -13.44 9.84 -30.07
C LYS A 70 -12.90 8.65 -30.87
N ILE A 71 -13.36 7.43 -30.59
CA ILE A 71 -13.00 6.22 -31.34
C ILE A 71 -13.89 6.10 -32.57
N ILE A 72 -13.26 5.84 -33.71
CA ILE A 72 -13.88 5.66 -35.01
C ILE A 72 -13.59 4.23 -35.46
N LEU A 73 -14.65 3.45 -35.71
CA LEU A 73 -14.54 2.07 -36.18
C LEU A 73 -14.77 1.94 -37.70
N SER A 74 -15.33 2.98 -38.34
CA SER A 74 -15.64 2.97 -39.76
C SER A 74 -14.54 3.66 -40.56
N GLN A 75 -13.93 2.94 -41.50
CA GLN A 75 -12.92 3.50 -42.40
C GLN A 75 -13.43 4.69 -43.20
N LYS A 76 -14.64 4.60 -43.77
CA LYS A 76 -15.27 5.71 -44.52
C LYS A 76 -15.40 6.99 -43.68
N HIS A 77 -15.73 6.83 -42.40
CA HIS A 77 -15.82 7.97 -41.50
C HIS A 77 -14.45 8.54 -41.16
N ALA A 78 -13.44 7.68 -40.99
CA ALA A 78 -12.05 8.11 -40.78
C ALA A 78 -11.49 8.88 -41.99
N GLU A 79 -11.78 8.43 -43.22
CA GLU A 79 -11.41 9.12 -44.46
C GLU A 79 -12.06 10.51 -44.54
N SER A 80 -13.38 10.58 -44.34
CA SER A 80 -14.10 11.87 -44.31
C SER A 80 -13.55 12.84 -43.25
N LEU A 81 -13.12 12.34 -42.09
CA LEU A 81 -12.51 13.17 -41.06
C LEU A 81 -11.11 13.66 -41.46
N ARG A 82 -10.32 12.84 -42.17
CA ARG A 82 -9.03 13.26 -42.73
C ARG A 82 -9.21 14.36 -43.77
N ASP A 83 -10.24 14.25 -44.62
CA ASP A 83 -10.58 15.29 -45.60
C ASP A 83 -10.99 16.60 -44.92
N SER A 84 -11.63 16.52 -43.74
CA SER A 84 -11.93 17.68 -42.89
C SER A 84 -10.74 18.23 -42.10
N SER A 85 -9.50 17.87 -42.48
CA SER A 85 -8.24 18.28 -41.83
C SER A 85 -8.07 17.84 -40.37
N LYS A 86 -8.78 16.80 -39.92
CA LYS A 86 -8.56 16.20 -38.59
C LYS A 86 -7.43 15.18 -38.65
N THR A 87 -6.47 15.30 -37.74
CA THR A 87 -5.42 14.30 -37.57
C THR A 87 -5.93 13.13 -36.73
N LEU A 88 -5.72 11.89 -37.22
CA LEU A 88 -6.15 10.66 -36.55
C LEU A 88 -4.94 9.83 -36.12
N HIS A 89 -5.06 9.11 -35.01
CA HIS A 89 -4.20 7.97 -34.70
C HIS A 89 -4.83 6.71 -35.24
N GLU A 90 -4.04 5.88 -35.90
CA GLU A 90 -4.45 4.55 -36.32
C GLU A 90 -4.13 3.55 -35.22
N ILE A 91 -5.08 2.67 -34.94
CA ILE A 91 -5.00 1.62 -33.94
C ILE A 91 -5.22 0.32 -34.68
N ASN A 92 -4.15 -0.47 -34.81
CA ASN A 92 -4.17 -1.74 -35.51
C ASN A 92 -3.50 -2.81 -34.64
N PHE A 93 -4.27 -3.81 -34.22
CA PHE A 93 -3.76 -4.93 -33.44
C PHE A 93 -4.64 -6.18 -33.60
N LYS A 94 -4.05 -7.34 -33.34
CA LYS A 94 -4.78 -8.61 -33.29
C LYS A 94 -5.42 -8.80 -31.92
N PHE A 95 -6.72 -9.08 -31.91
CA PHE A 95 -7.49 -9.40 -30.70
C PHE A 95 -8.36 -10.63 -30.92
N ASN A 96 -8.21 -11.65 -30.09
CA ASN A 96 -8.93 -12.93 -30.21
C ASN A 96 -8.85 -13.57 -31.62
N GLY A 97 -7.72 -13.37 -32.32
CA GLY A 97 -7.52 -13.88 -33.69
C GLY A 97 -8.11 -12.99 -34.80
N ASN A 98 -8.80 -11.90 -34.45
CA ASN A 98 -9.34 -10.93 -35.38
C ASN A 98 -8.41 -9.71 -35.48
N ASP A 99 -8.19 -9.22 -36.70
CA ASP A 99 -7.53 -7.93 -36.91
C ASP A 99 -8.52 -6.81 -36.55
N ILE A 100 -8.18 -6.02 -35.53
CA ILE A 100 -8.95 -4.85 -35.13
C ILE A 100 -8.27 -3.63 -35.72
N LEU A 101 -9.03 -2.91 -36.56
CA LEU A 101 -8.64 -1.62 -37.11
C LEU A 101 -9.61 -0.55 -36.60
N ALA A 102 -9.06 0.49 -35.97
CA ALA A 102 -9.80 1.63 -35.50
C ALA A 102 -8.96 2.90 -35.60
N TRP A 103 -9.60 4.05 -35.43
CA TRP A 103 -8.91 5.33 -35.36
C TRP A 103 -9.36 6.11 -34.13
N SER A 104 -8.48 6.94 -33.58
CA SER A 104 -8.87 7.93 -32.58
C SER A 104 -8.52 9.34 -33.06
N ILE A 105 -9.37 10.30 -32.74
CA ILE A 105 -9.11 11.70 -33.09
C ILE A 105 -7.97 12.22 -32.23
N ARG A 106 -6.90 12.73 -32.85
CA ARG A 106 -5.82 13.37 -32.10
C ARG A 106 -6.29 14.72 -31.55
N HIS A 107 -6.14 14.91 -30.25
CA HIS A 107 -6.62 16.13 -29.61
C HIS A 107 -5.66 17.32 -29.74
N ASN A 108 -4.34 17.12 -29.87
CA ASN A 108 -3.32 18.19 -29.96
C ASN A 108 -3.45 19.25 -28.83
N ASN A 109 -3.87 18.81 -27.64
CA ASN A 109 -4.24 19.69 -26.51
C ASN A 109 -5.35 20.72 -26.77
N ILE A 110 -6.08 20.60 -27.87
CA ILE A 110 -7.25 21.43 -28.19
C ILE A 110 -8.46 20.88 -27.39
N PRO A 111 -9.08 21.67 -26.49
CA PRO A 111 -10.15 21.20 -25.60
C PRO A 111 -11.31 20.51 -26.33
N GLU A 112 -11.76 21.06 -27.45
CA GLU A 112 -12.91 20.56 -28.23
C GLU A 112 -12.65 19.17 -28.83
N ASN A 113 -11.37 18.83 -29.05
CA ASN A 113 -10.96 17.55 -29.58
C ASN A 113 -10.65 16.52 -28.48
N LYS A 114 -10.50 16.93 -27.21
CA LYS A 114 -10.27 16.01 -26.11
C LYS A 114 -11.51 15.14 -25.90
N GLY A 115 -11.29 13.84 -25.74
CA GLY A 115 -12.33 12.89 -25.38
C GLY A 115 -12.67 12.99 -23.90
N LEU A 116 -13.87 12.53 -23.56
CA LEU A 116 -14.37 12.55 -22.18
C LEU A 116 -13.37 11.95 -21.18
N TYR A 117 -12.75 10.82 -21.53
CA TYR A 117 -11.79 10.15 -20.65
C TYR A 117 -10.52 10.99 -20.46
N ALA A 118 -10.01 11.64 -21.51
CA ALA A 118 -8.83 12.48 -21.41
C ALA A 118 -9.07 13.66 -20.46
N ILE A 119 -10.23 14.32 -20.58
CA ILE A 119 -10.63 15.44 -19.71
C ILE A 119 -10.69 15.01 -18.24
N VAL A 120 -11.36 13.88 -17.95
CA VAL A 120 -11.49 13.38 -16.58
C VAL A 120 -10.15 12.97 -15.99
N LEU A 121 -9.29 12.29 -16.77
CA LEU A 121 -7.98 11.85 -16.30
C LEU A 121 -7.01 13.01 -16.08
N GLU A 122 -7.09 14.07 -16.89
CA GLU A 122 -6.34 15.30 -16.68
C GLU A 122 -6.73 15.96 -15.36
N TYR A 123 -8.03 16.12 -15.10
CA TYR A 123 -8.55 16.63 -13.83
C TYR A 123 -8.04 15.81 -12.63
N LEU A 124 -8.15 14.49 -12.69
CA LEU A 124 -7.68 13.60 -11.62
C LEU A 124 -6.17 13.67 -11.42
N SER A 125 -5.40 13.84 -12.51
CA SER A 125 -3.95 13.98 -12.46
C SER A 125 -3.54 15.25 -11.73
N VAL A 126 -4.21 16.38 -12.03
CA VAL A 126 -3.99 17.65 -11.30
C VAL A 126 -4.33 17.48 -9.82
N LYS A 127 -5.48 16.89 -9.48
CA LYS A 127 -5.86 16.63 -8.08
C LYS A 127 -4.87 15.75 -7.35
N ARG A 128 -4.31 14.74 -8.00
CA ARG A 128 -3.26 13.90 -7.41
C ARG A 128 -2.00 14.71 -7.10
N VAL A 129 -1.61 15.65 -7.97
CA VAL A 129 -0.44 16.52 -7.73
C VAL A 129 -0.69 17.46 -6.55
N GLU A 130 -1.89 18.05 -6.45
CA GLU A 130 -2.30 18.86 -5.30
C GLU A 130 -2.18 18.07 -3.98
N ILE A 131 -2.73 16.84 -3.95
CA ILE A 131 -2.61 15.94 -2.79
C ILE A 131 -1.15 15.65 -2.45
N LYS A 132 -0.32 15.31 -3.45
CA LYS A 132 1.10 15.05 -3.24
C LYS A 132 1.84 16.24 -2.65
N LYS A 133 1.52 17.46 -3.08
CA LYS A 133 2.11 18.69 -2.55
C LYS A 133 1.74 18.89 -1.07
N CYS A 134 0.49 18.65 -0.70
CA CYS A 134 0.05 18.70 0.70
C CYS A 134 0.72 17.63 1.57
N LEU A 135 1.01 16.46 1.00
CA LEU A 135 1.68 15.36 1.72
C LEU A 135 3.20 15.50 1.81
N ALA A 136 3.84 16.35 1.00
CA ALA A 136 5.30 16.48 0.98
C ALA A 136 5.89 16.93 2.33
N PRO A 137 5.38 17.97 3.00
CA PRO A 137 5.87 18.37 4.33
C PRO A 137 5.68 17.30 5.40
N MET A 138 4.70 16.40 5.21
CA MET A 138 4.44 15.30 6.13
C MET A 138 5.44 14.16 5.96
N LYS A 139 6.07 14.04 4.79
CA LYS A 139 7.17 13.09 4.58
C LYS A 139 8.39 13.48 5.41
N GLU A 140 8.74 14.76 5.41
CA GLU A 140 9.84 15.29 6.24
C GLU A 140 9.53 15.10 7.72
N LYS A 141 8.32 15.47 8.18
CA LYS A 141 7.90 15.21 9.57
C LYS A 141 7.90 13.73 9.96
N LYS A 142 7.62 12.82 9.01
CA LYS A 142 7.72 11.37 9.23
C LYS A 142 9.18 10.94 9.42
N GLU A 143 10.09 11.44 8.60
CA GLU A 143 11.53 11.17 8.71
C GLU A 143 12.10 11.72 10.04
N ASP A 144 11.65 12.91 10.46
CA ASP A 144 12.00 13.48 11.77
C ASP A 144 11.45 12.64 12.94
N MET A 145 10.21 12.18 12.84
CA MET A 145 9.61 11.29 13.85
C MET A 145 10.32 9.94 13.90
N GLU A 146 10.76 9.40 12.75
CA GLU A 146 11.57 8.18 12.69
C GLU A 146 12.91 8.38 13.42
N LEU A 147 13.59 9.51 13.24
CA LEU A 147 14.83 9.86 13.96
C LEU A 147 14.63 9.98 15.48
N VAL A 148 13.53 10.59 15.93
CA VAL A 148 13.21 10.69 17.36
C VAL A 148 12.94 9.31 17.96
N ILE A 149 12.25 8.45 17.21
CA ILE A 149 11.94 7.08 17.59
C ILE A 149 13.19 6.21 17.65
N GLU A 150 14.13 6.35 16.71
CA GLU A 150 15.42 5.67 16.76
C GLU A 150 16.19 6.02 18.04
N LYS A 151 16.19 7.29 18.45
CA LYS A 151 16.81 7.71 19.71
C LYS A 151 16.14 7.09 20.93
N LEU A 152 14.80 7.11 20.99
CA LEU A 152 14.05 6.48 22.08
C LEU A 152 14.31 4.97 22.16
N ARG A 153 14.35 4.28 21.02
CA ARG A 153 14.72 2.86 20.94
C ARG A 153 16.09 2.64 21.56
N ASP A 154 17.08 3.44 21.19
CA ASP A 154 18.45 3.29 21.65
C ASP A 154 18.58 3.59 23.16
N GLU A 155 17.86 4.59 23.67
CA GLU A 155 17.78 4.91 25.10
C GLU A 155 17.14 3.78 25.91
N VAL A 156 16.00 3.24 25.46
CA VAL A 156 15.33 2.13 26.15
C VAL A 156 16.20 0.86 26.10
N ASN A 157 16.84 0.58 24.96
CA ASN A 157 17.78 -0.53 24.86
C ASN A 157 18.99 -0.35 25.79
N ALA A 158 19.48 0.87 25.97
CA ALA A 158 20.56 1.16 26.93
C ALA A 158 20.09 0.94 28.39
N PHE A 159 18.86 1.34 28.71
CA PHE A 159 18.24 1.08 30.02
C PHE A 159 18.09 -0.42 30.28
N LEU A 160 17.50 -1.18 29.34
CA LEU A 160 17.32 -2.63 29.45
C LEU A 160 18.65 -3.38 29.62
N ARG A 161 19.70 -2.95 28.92
CA ARG A 161 21.05 -3.50 29.09
C ARG A 161 21.62 -3.24 30.49
N LYS A 162 21.36 -2.06 31.06
CA LYS A 162 21.82 -1.70 32.40
C LYS A 162 21.11 -2.52 33.48
N ASP A 163 19.82 -2.77 33.29
CA ASP A 163 18.97 -3.51 34.22
C ASP A 163 19.25 -5.03 34.16
N ASN A 164 19.18 -5.61 32.96
CA ASN A 164 19.31 -7.06 32.76
C ASN A 164 20.77 -7.55 32.66
N ARG A 165 21.75 -6.64 32.67
CA ARG A 165 23.20 -6.90 32.53
C ARG A 165 23.65 -7.62 31.26
N ALA A 166 22.76 -7.96 30.33
CA ALA A 166 23.18 -8.33 28.98
C ALA A 166 22.15 -8.00 27.89
N PRO A 167 22.57 -8.04 26.60
CA PRO A 167 21.86 -7.42 25.49
C PRO A 167 20.78 -8.32 24.87
N TYR A 168 20.30 -9.34 25.58
CA TYR A 168 19.35 -10.33 25.06
C TYR A 168 17.93 -9.79 24.87
N LEU A 169 17.55 -8.73 25.57
CA LEU A 169 16.30 -8.00 25.37
C LEU A 169 16.58 -6.68 24.66
N LYS A 170 16.09 -6.56 23.43
CA LYS A 170 16.10 -5.32 22.64
C LYS A 170 14.70 -5.06 22.10
N MET A 171 14.31 -3.79 22.11
CA MET A 171 13.08 -3.32 21.50
C MET A 171 13.23 -3.39 19.99
N ALA A 172 12.33 -4.15 19.33
CA ALA A 172 12.26 -4.26 17.89
C ALA A 172 11.88 -2.92 17.26
N TYR A 173 12.46 -2.61 16.09
CA TYR A 173 12.12 -1.38 15.37
C TYR A 173 10.61 -1.28 15.09
N GLU A 174 9.93 -2.40 14.82
CA GLU A 174 8.49 -2.40 14.51
C GLU A 174 7.58 -2.06 15.71
N GLU A 175 8.01 -2.29 16.95
CA GLU A 175 7.20 -2.05 18.16
C GLU A 175 7.28 -0.59 18.61
N VAL A 176 8.42 0.10 18.42
CA VAL A 176 8.54 1.56 18.64
C VAL A 176 7.83 2.35 17.53
N LEU A 177 7.81 1.76 16.34
CA LEU A 177 7.21 2.35 15.16
C LEU A 177 5.69 2.14 15.13
N PHE A 178 5.10 1.20 15.88
CA PHE A 178 3.66 0.87 15.83
C PHE A 178 2.71 2.07 15.98
N PRO A 179 3.00 3.07 16.84
CA PRO A 179 2.26 4.34 16.89
C PRO A 179 2.44 5.20 15.62
N VAL A 180 3.64 5.24 15.02
CA VAL A 180 3.94 6.02 13.79
C VAL A 180 3.61 5.26 12.48
N VAL A 181 3.49 3.93 12.54
CA VAL A 181 3.23 2.93 11.49
C VAL A 181 1.77 2.76 11.12
N PHE A 182 0.87 3.59 11.64
CA PHE A 182 -0.42 3.72 10.97
C PHE A 182 -0.30 4.10 9.47
N THR A 183 0.89 4.33 8.93
CA THR A 183 1.13 4.44 7.48
C THR A 183 1.09 3.12 6.67
N GLY A 184 1.00 1.93 7.26
CA GLY A 184 0.68 0.68 6.52
C GLY A 184 -0.72 0.68 5.87
N LYS A 185 -1.59 1.59 6.34
CA LYS A 185 -2.92 1.87 5.79
C LYS A 185 -2.90 3.01 4.75
N LYS A 186 -1.76 3.31 4.10
CA LYS A 186 -1.66 4.33 3.03
C LYS A 186 -2.77 4.24 1.98
N LYS A 187 -3.15 3.01 1.59
CA LYS A 187 -4.25 2.75 0.66
C LYS A 187 -5.63 3.13 1.23
N TYR A 188 -5.85 2.89 2.52
CA TYR A 188 -7.09 3.23 3.23
C TYR A 188 -7.24 4.74 3.44
N TYR A 189 -6.18 5.42 3.88
CA TYR A 189 -6.20 6.87 4.05
C TYR A 189 -6.28 7.62 2.73
N GLY A 190 -5.51 7.20 1.72
CA GLY A 190 -5.64 7.75 0.37
C GLY A 190 -7.05 7.57 -0.19
N LYS A 191 -7.67 6.40 0.04
CA LYS A 191 -9.08 6.15 -0.31
C LYS A 191 -10.03 7.06 0.47
N ARG A 192 -9.85 7.22 1.78
CA ARG A 192 -10.69 8.07 2.63
C ARG A 192 -10.61 9.54 2.22
N ILE A 193 -9.40 10.06 1.96
CA ILE A 193 -9.18 11.44 1.48
C ILE A 193 -9.83 11.65 0.11
N MET A 194 -9.68 10.70 -0.82
CA MET A 194 -10.36 10.77 -2.12
C MET A 194 -11.88 10.70 -1.96
N ASP A 195 -12.39 9.91 -1.03
CA ASP A 195 -13.82 9.73 -0.82
C ASP A 195 -14.46 11.00 -0.23
N GLU A 196 -13.83 11.59 0.78
CA GLU A 196 -14.28 12.85 1.38
C GLU A 196 -14.18 14.02 0.40
N SER A 197 -13.10 14.11 -0.38
CA SER A 197 -12.92 15.21 -1.33
C SER A 197 -13.89 15.18 -2.52
N LEU A 198 -14.41 14.00 -2.87
CA LEU A 198 -15.34 13.81 -3.99
C LEU A 198 -16.83 13.80 -3.56
N LYS A 199 -17.16 14.06 -2.29
CA LYS A 199 -18.56 14.17 -1.86
C LYS A 199 -19.23 15.41 -2.47
N VAL A 200 -20.48 15.25 -2.91
CA VAL A 200 -21.28 16.30 -3.59
C VAL A 200 -21.50 17.53 -2.70
N ASN A 201 -21.60 17.33 -1.38
CA ASN A 201 -21.80 18.38 -0.38
C ASN A 201 -20.49 18.79 0.33
N ASN A 202 -19.32 18.45 -0.23
CA ASN A 202 -18.06 18.81 0.40
C ASN A 202 -17.79 20.31 0.27
N ILE A 203 -17.79 21.01 1.40
CA ILE A 203 -17.38 22.43 1.52
C ILE A 203 -15.95 22.59 2.04
N ARG A 204 -15.29 21.49 2.45
CA ARG A 204 -13.94 21.51 3.02
C ARG A 204 -12.90 21.49 1.92
N THR A 205 -11.82 22.23 2.14
CA THR A 205 -10.64 22.17 1.29
C THR A 205 -9.94 20.82 1.43
N LEU A 206 -9.17 20.45 0.41
CA LEU A 206 -8.37 19.24 0.43
C LEU A 206 -7.40 19.19 1.62
N TYR A 207 -6.84 20.34 2.00
CA TYR A 207 -5.96 20.47 3.15
C TYR A 207 -6.68 20.12 4.46
N GLN A 208 -7.87 20.68 4.68
CA GLN A 208 -8.70 20.40 5.87
C GLN A 208 -9.09 18.92 5.95
N ILE A 209 -9.43 18.30 4.82
CA ILE A 209 -9.77 16.86 4.79
C ILE A 209 -8.56 16.01 5.16
N ILE A 210 -7.38 16.33 4.63
CA ILE A 210 -6.15 15.64 4.96
C ILE A 210 -5.82 15.83 6.45
N GLU A 211 -5.96 17.04 6.96
CA GLU A 211 -5.72 17.38 8.36
C GLU A 211 -6.67 16.63 9.32
N ASP A 212 -7.97 16.63 9.04
CA ASP A 212 -8.99 15.91 9.83
C ASP A 212 -8.68 14.40 9.92
N VAL A 213 -8.44 13.77 8.76
CA VAL A 213 -8.17 12.32 8.67
C VAL A 213 -6.92 11.95 9.46
N LEU A 214 -5.91 12.81 9.47
CA LEU A 214 -4.67 12.58 10.19
C LEU A 214 -4.80 12.89 11.67
N ARG A 215 -5.51 13.96 12.04
CA ARG A 215 -5.75 14.35 13.44
C ARG A 215 -6.55 13.29 14.18
N GLU A 216 -7.60 12.74 13.57
CA GLU A 216 -8.30 11.57 14.11
C GLU A 216 -7.35 10.40 14.34
N SER A 217 -6.46 10.13 13.38
CA SER A 217 -5.51 9.01 13.49
C SER A 217 -4.50 9.21 14.62
N VAL A 218 -4.00 10.44 14.82
CA VAL A 218 -3.08 10.78 15.93
C VAL A 218 -3.79 10.73 17.28
N ASN A 219 -5.05 11.17 17.35
CA ASN A 219 -5.83 11.09 18.57
C ASN A 219 -6.08 9.64 19.00
N ASP A 220 -6.36 8.74 18.04
CA ASP A 220 -6.46 7.30 18.30
C ASP A 220 -5.15 6.74 18.88
N ILE A 221 -3.99 7.24 18.44
CA ILE A 221 -2.66 6.83 18.92
C ILE A 221 -2.36 7.39 20.31
N SER A 222 -2.74 8.63 20.59
CA SER A 222 -2.49 9.29 21.89
C SER A 222 -3.27 8.66 23.06
N GLN A 223 -4.24 7.80 22.77
CA GLN A 223 -5.01 7.03 23.76
C GLN A 223 -4.47 5.60 23.98
N THR A 224 -3.39 5.22 23.29
CA THR A 224 -2.79 3.88 23.41
C THR A 224 -1.97 3.78 24.69
N ASP A 225 -2.35 2.89 25.60
CA ASP A 225 -1.60 2.58 26.83
C ASP A 225 -0.54 1.50 26.52
N LEU A 226 0.55 1.42 27.29
CA LEU A 226 1.56 0.36 27.17
C LEU A 226 0.94 -1.05 27.28
N SER A 227 -0.23 -1.16 27.92
CA SER A 227 -1.04 -2.38 27.97
C SER A 227 -1.55 -2.85 26.60
N ASP A 228 -1.69 -1.97 25.62
CA ASP A 228 -2.17 -2.33 24.27
C ASP A 228 -1.08 -3.03 23.42
N LEU A 229 0.20 -2.94 23.84
CA LEU A 229 1.31 -3.69 23.24
C LEU A 229 1.37 -5.15 23.75
N ILE A 230 0.72 -5.43 24.88
CA ILE A 230 0.64 -6.77 25.46
C ILE A 230 -0.35 -7.58 24.63
N LYS A 231 0.16 -8.59 23.90
CA LYS A 231 -0.68 -9.50 23.13
C LYS A 231 -1.06 -10.67 24.02
N THR A 232 -2.34 -11.03 24.02
CA THR A 232 -2.83 -12.25 24.66
C THR A 232 -3.00 -13.35 23.62
N ALA A 233 -2.43 -14.52 23.85
CA ALA A 233 -2.68 -15.72 23.07
C ALA A 233 -3.15 -16.87 23.95
N MET A 234 -3.80 -17.86 23.33
CA MET A 234 -4.12 -19.13 23.97
C MET A 234 -3.36 -20.24 23.28
N TRP A 235 -2.66 -21.08 24.05
CA TRP A 235 -1.93 -22.20 23.46
C TRP A 235 -2.91 -23.31 23.06
N ARG A 236 -2.89 -23.69 21.77
CA ARG A 236 -3.69 -24.79 21.24
C ARG A 236 -2.84 -25.62 20.27
N PRO A 237 -2.37 -26.81 20.66
CA PRO A 237 -1.46 -27.63 19.84
C PRO A 237 -2.06 -28.06 18.50
N ASP A 238 -3.38 -28.21 18.46
CA ASP A 238 -4.17 -28.66 17.31
C ASP A 238 -4.42 -27.57 16.26
N LYS A 239 -4.11 -26.30 16.57
CA LYS A 239 -4.31 -25.17 15.65
C LYS A 239 -3.02 -24.73 14.98
N ASP A 240 -3.08 -24.49 13.66
CA ASP A 240 -1.99 -23.93 12.86
C ASP A 240 -1.84 -22.41 13.07
N ASN A 241 -1.53 -22.00 14.29
CA ASN A 241 -1.13 -20.63 14.59
C ASN A 241 0.40 -20.55 14.67
N LYS A 242 1.03 -20.31 13.52
CA LYS A 242 2.50 -20.27 13.38
C LYS A 242 3.20 -19.36 14.38
N SER A 243 2.61 -18.21 14.72
CA SER A 243 3.19 -17.28 15.69
C SER A 243 3.25 -17.88 17.10
N VAL A 244 2.13 -18.46 17.56
CA VAL A 244 2.04 -19.09 18.88
C VAL A 244 2.87 -20.38 18.92
N GLN A 245 2.90 -21.16 17.83
CA GLN A 245 3.75 -22.35 17.73
C GLN A 245 5.25 -21.99 17.81
N HIS A 246 5.71 -20.97 17.07
CA HIS A 246 7.09 -20.49 17.17
C HIS A 246 7.41 -19.93 18.56
N PHE A 247 6.47 -19.22 19.21
CA PHE A 247 6.64 -18.78 20.59
C PHE A 247 6.83 -19.97 21.54
N MET A 248 5.96 -20.98 21.48
CA MET A 248 6.04 -22.16 22.33
C MET A 248 7.30 -22.99 22.09
N SER A 249 7.74 -23.11 20.83
CA SER A 249 9.03 -23.75 20.52
C SER A 249 10.18 -23.04 21.23
N ARG A 250 10.25 -21.71 21.13
CA ARG A 250 11.30 -20.91 21.78
C ARG A 250 11.26 -21.01 23.30
N MET A 251 10.07 -21.02 23.90
CA MET A 251 9.91 -21.18 25.35
C MET A 251 10.43 -22.55 25.81
N ARG A 252 10.09 -23.63 25.08
CA ARG A 252 10.59 -24.98 25.37
C ARG A 252 12.11 -25.06 25.21
N ASP A 253 12.66 -24.49 24.15
CA ASP A 253 14.11 -24.49 23.90
C ASP A 253 14.86 -23.77 25.04
N ARG A 254 14.36 -22.61 25.50
CA ARG A 254 14.94 -21.90 26.65
C ARG A 254 14.87 -22.71 27.93
N HIS A 255 13.71 -23.31 28.23
CA HIS A 255 13.54 -24.14 29.41
C HIS A 255 14.51 -25.33 29.42
N THR A 256 14.77 -25.96 28.25
CA THR A 256 15.78 -27.04 28.18
C THR A 256 17.19 -26.56 28.48
N HIS A 257 17.54 -25.33 28.10
CA HIS A 257 18.82 -24.73 28.40
C HIS A 257 18.96 -24.41 29.90
N GLU A 258 17.93 -23.77 30.47
CA GLU A 258 17.87 -23.43 31.90
C GLU A 258 17.92 -24.68 32.78
N GLU A 259 17.24 -25.77 32.38
CA GLU A 259 17.35 -27.07 33.06
C GLU A 259 18.78 -27.64 33.02
N ALA A 260 19.47 -27.53 31.88
CA ALA A 260 20.82 -28.05 31.72
C ALA A 260 21.81 -27.28 32.60
N ASP A 261 21.67 -25.95 32.68
CA ASP A 261 22.49 -25.11 33.53
C ASP A 261 22.15 -25.27 35.02
N ALA A 262 20.87 -25.44 35.38
CA ALA A 262 20.47 -25.78 36.73
C ALA A 262 21.09 -27.12 37.19
N LYS A 263 21.07 -28.16 36.33
CA LYS A 263 21.73 -29.45 36.59
C LYS A 263 23.25 -29.28 36.77
N ARG A 264 23.89 -28.38 36.02
CA ARG A 264 25.32 -28.06 36.18
C ARG A 264 25.63 -27.33 37.48
N LEU A 265 24.78 -26.40 37.91
CA LEU A 265 24.93 -25.65 39.17
C LEU A 265 24.75 -26.57 40.39
N ILE A 266 23.75 -27.45 40.36
CA ILE A 266 23.53 -28.45 41.42
C ILE A 266 24.76 -29.37 41.55
N LYS A 267 25.35 -29.81 40.44
CA LYS A 267 26.57 -30.62 40.44
C LYS A 267 27.79 -29.89 41.05
N LYS A 268 27.78 -28.55 41.05
CA LYS A 268 28.79 -27.70 41.69
C LYS A 268 28.43 -27.32 43.14
N GLY A 269 27.33 -27.86 43.69
CA GLY A 269 26.86 -27.55 45.05
C GLY A 269 26.17 -26.19 45.19
N LEU A 270 25.81 -25.55 44.07
CA LEU A 270 25.13 -24.25 44.03
C LEU A 270 23.63 -24.45 43.82
N THR A 271 22.82 -23.61 44.47
CA THR A 271 21.37 -23.57 44.27
C THR A 271 21.02 -22.85 42.96
N PRO A 272 20.29 -23.47 42.04
CA PRO A 272 19.84 -22.81 40.82
C PRO A 272 18.72 -21.81 41.11
N GLU A 273 18.66 -20.76 40.28
CA GLU A 273 17.57 -19.79 40.34
C GLU A 273 16.27 -20.39 39.80
N PRO A 274 15.10 -19.97 40.33
CA PRO A 274 13.81 -20.38 39.79
C PRO A 274 13.61 -19.89 38.35
N TYR A 275 12.91 -20.68 37.54
CA TYR A 275 12.61 -20.33 36.15
C TYR A 275 11.84 -19.01 36.07
N LEU A 276 12.25 -18.14 35.16
CA LEU A 276 11.66 -16.80 35.02
C LEU A 276 10.24 -16.84 34.44
N TYR A 277 9.94 -17.87 33.64
CA TYR A 277 8.62 -18.05 33.02
C TYR A 277 8.25 -19.53 32.96
N GLU A 278 7.01 -19.85 33.33
CA GLU A 278 6.45 -21.19 33.17
C GLU A 278 5.94 -21.40 31.73
N ILE A 279 6.02 -22.62 31.22
CA ILE A 279 5.52 -22.96 29.89
C ILE A 279 3.99 -23.08 29.96
N PRO A 280 3.22 -22.30 29.17
CA PRO A 280 1.76 -22.37 29.19
C PRO A 280 1.22 -23.75 28.80
N GLU A 281 0.23 -24.23 29.56
CA GLU A 281 -0.46 -25.49 29.27
C GLU A 281 -1.46 -25.36 28.09
N PRO A 282 -1.80 -26.45 27.39
CA PRO A 282 -2.82 -26.41 26.36
C PRO A 282 -4.16 -25.88 26.89
N GLY A 283 -4.67 -24.81 26.27
CA GLY A 283 -5.89 -24.11 26.68
C GLY A 283 -5.65 -22.90 27.60
N GLU A 284 -4.43 -22.74 28.12
CA GLU A 284 -4.06 -21.60 28.95
C GLU A 284 -3.85 -20.33 28.10
N ARG A 285 -4.25 -19.19 28.67
CA ARG A 285 -3.99 -17.87 28.08
C ARG A 285 -2.73 -17.29 28.69
N PHE A 286 -1.89 -16.72 27.85
CA PHE A 286 -0.67 -16.06 28.28
C PHE A 286 -0.50 -14.74 27.54
N GLU A 287 0.23 -13.84 28.18
CA GLU A 287 0.59 -12.52 27.67
C GLU A 287 2.02 -12.55 27.14
N PHE A 288 2.24 -11.89 26.00
CA PHE A 288 3.57 -11.79 25.40
C PHE A 288 3.72 -10.49 24.63
N VAL A 289 4.97 -10.05 24.51
CA VAL A 289 5.39 -8.94 23.65
C VAL A 289 6.33 -9.50 22.59
N VAL A 290 6.25 -8.98 21.37
CA VAL A 290 7.13 -9.43 20.29
C VAL A 290 8.42 -8.62 20.34
N VAL A 291 9.55 -9.32 20.40
CA VAL A 291 10.89 -8.73 20.42
C VAL A 291 11.76 -9.36 19.33
N GLU A 292 12.65 -8.56 18.76
CA GLU A 292 13.61 -8.99 17.74
C GLU A 292 14.72 -9.83 18.40
N ASN A 293 15.21 -10.86 17.70
CA ASN A 293 16.18 -11.81 18.24
C ASN A 293 17.43 -11.85 17.35
N ASP A 294 18.56 -11.33 17.83
CA ASP A 294 19.81 -11.16 17.05
C ASP A 294 20.62 -12.45 16.84
N LEU A 295 20.00 -13.64 16.91
CA LEU A 295 20.69 -14.93 16.79
C LEU A 295 20.32 -15.72 15.52
N SER A 296 19.94 -15.04 14.44
CA SER A 296 19.74 -15.63 13.11
C SER A 296 20.54 -14.90 12.04
#